data_AF-A0A381VUP4-F1
#
_entry.id   AF-A0A381VUP4-F1
#
_cell.length_a   1.000
_cell.length_b   1.000
_cell.length_c   1.000
_cell.angle_alpha   90.00
_cell.angle_beta   90.00
_cell.angle_gamma   90.00
#
_symmetry.space_group_name_H-M   'P 1'
#
loop_
_entity.id
_entity.type
_entity.pdbx_description
1 polymer ?
#
loop_
_entity_poly.entity_id
_entity_poly.type
_entity_poly.pdbx_seq_one_letter_code
_entity_poly.pdbx_strand_id
1 'polypeptide(L)'
;MLLFADQSLLSLAQRFFHTMQVYPLLAVPFFVLAGTFMTTGGVAKRMIDFANALVGRFQGGLAMAAVLACAFFAAVSGSSPATVVAVGSVMVAGMVNSGYTKP
;
A
#
# COMPACT_ATOMS: atom_id res chain seq x y z
N MET A 1 -27.26 26.85 22.11
CA MET A 1 -27.07 27.06 20.65
C MET A 1 -27.48 25.84 19.81
N LEU A 2 -28.48 25.03 20.27
CA LEU A 2 -29.10 23.93 19.51
C LEU A 2 -30.61 24.17 19.27
N LEU A 3 -31.17 25.23 19.86
CA LEU A 3 -32.58 25.64 19.74
C LEU A 3 -32.81 26.68 18.61
N PHE A 4 -31.74 27.14 17.94
CA PHE A 4 -31.78 28.13 16.85
C PHE A 4 -31.35 27.55 15.49
N ALA A 5 -31.07 26.25 15.42
CA ALA A 5 -30.79 25.61 14.15
C ALA A 5 -32.13 25.27 13.49
N ASP A 6 -32.47 26.00 12.43
CA ASP A 6 -33.58 25.75 11.49
C ASP A 6 -33.36 24.44 10.69
N GLN A 7 -32.88 23.40 11.35
CA GLN A 7 -32.51 22.13 10.77
C GLN A 7 -33.16 21.07 11.65
N SER A 8 -34.24 20.48 11.13
CA SER A 8 -34.95 19.40 11.80
C SER A 8 -33.96 18.29 12.23
N LEU A 9 -34.21 17.64 13.37
CA LEU A 9 -33.45 16.45 13.80
C LEU A 9 -33.29 15.41 12.67
N LEU A 10 -34.30 15.34 11.80
CA LEU A 10 -34.31 14.55 10.59
C LEU A 10 -33.23 14.95 9.59
N SER A 11 -33.01 16.25 9.36
CA SER A 11 -31.96 16.75 8.45
C SER A 11 -30.54 16.48 8.98
N LEU A 12 -30.34 16.49 10.31
CA LEU A 12 -29.06 16.12 10.92
C LEU A 12 -28.82 14.61 10.79
N ALA A 13 -29.84 13.78 11.04
CA ALA A 13 -29.77 12.33 10.85
C ALA A 13 -29.53 11.97 9.37
N GLN A 14 -30.17 12.67 8.43
CA GLN A 14 -29.94 12.50 7.01
C GLN A 14 -28.52 12.91 6.60
N ARG A 15 -27.98 14.03 7.10
CA ARG A 15 -26.58 14.40 6.85
C ARG A 15 -25.64 13.33 7.38
N PHE A 16 -25.85 12.81 8.59
CA PHE A 16 -25.04 11.72 9.14
C PHE A 16 -25.08 10.46 8.26
N PHE A 17 -26.28 10.05 7.81
CA PHE A 17 -26.45 8.94 6.89
C PHE A 17 -25.78 9.19 5.53
N HIS A 18 -25.90 10.41 5.01
CA HIS A 18 -25.33 10.78 3.72
C HIS A 18 -23.79 10.81 3.77
N THR A 19 -23.20 11.19 4.91
CA THR A 19 -21.74 11.10 5.14
C THR A 19 -21.28 9.67 5.36
N MET A 20 -22.12 8.78 5.91
CA MET A 20 -21.80 7.34 5.97
C MET A 20 -21.90 6.65 4.60
N GLN A 21 -22.72 7.19 3.70
CA GLN A 21 -22.89 6.70 2.32
C GLN A 21 -21.80 7.19 1.36
N VAL A 22 -20.83 7.99 1.81
CA VAL A 22 -19.74 8.40 0.92
C VAL A 22 -18.81 7.21 0.66
N TYR A 23 -18.83 6.74 -0.59
CA TYR A 23 -17.94 5.72 -1.17
C TYR A 23 -16.46 5.77 -0.75
N PRO A 24 -15.84 6.93 -0.44
CA PRO A 24 -14.46 6.97 0.04
C PRO A 24 -14.21 6.19 1.34
N LEU A 25 -15.20 6.02 2.23
CA LEU A 25 -15.00 5.20 3.43
C LEU A 25 -14.80 3.71 3.10
N LEU A 26 -15.35 3.24 1.98
CA LEU A 26 -15.10 1.88 1.47
C LEU A 26 -13.68 1.73 0.90
N ALA A 27 -13.01 2.84 0.55
CA ALA A 27 -11.63 2.77 0.05
C ALA A 27 -10.70 2.16 1.11
N VAL A 28 -10.88 2.48 2.39
CA VAL A 28 -10.02 1.97 3.48
C VAL A 28 -10.01 0.43 3.54
N PRO A 29 -11.16 -0.27 3.71
CA PRO A 29 -11.16 -1.73 3.74
C PRO A 29 -10.71 -2.37 2.43
N PHE A 30 -11.09 -1.82 1.26
CA PHE A 30 -10.63 -2.34 -0.03
C PHE A 30 -9.12 -2.20 -0.21
N PHE A 31 -8.52 -1.13 0.31
CA PHE A 31 -7.09 -0.91 0.24
C PHE A 31 -6.31 -1.89 1.12
N VAL A 32 -6.83 -2.18 2.31
CA VAL A 32 -6.29 -3.21 3.19
C VAL A 32 -6.40 -4.58 2.52
N LEU A 33 -7.56 -4.90 1.91
CA LEU A 33 -7.79 -6.15 1.19
C LEU A 33 -6.86 -6.31 -0.03
N ALA A 34 -6.66 -5.24 -0.80
CA ALA A 34 -5.72 -5.24 -1.92
C ALA A 34 -4.28 -5.43 -1.43
N GLY A 35 -3.88 -4.74 -0.36
CA GLY A 35 -2.57 -4.87 0.26
C GLY A 35 -2.29 -6.30 0.76
N THR A 36 -3.28 -6.94 1.40
CA THR A 36 -3.15 -8.33 1.86
C THR A 36 -3.10 -9.30 0.68
N PHE A 37 -3.90 -9.12 -0.37
CA PHE A 37 -3.81 -9.96 -1.58
C PHE A 37 -2.47 -9.86 -2.30
N MET A 38 -1.90 -8.65 -2.43
CA MET A 38 -0.61 -8.48 -3.11
C MET A 38 0.56 -9.10 -2.33
N THR A 39 0.48 -9.10 -0.99
CA THR A 39 1.49 -9.70 -0.11
C THR A 39 1.33 -11.21 0.03
N THR A 40 0.14 -11.73 0.29
CA THR A 40 -0.10 -13.19 0.41
C THR A 40 -0.13 -13.91 -0.93
N GLY A 41 -0.57 -13.25 -2.01
CA GLY A 41 -0.62 -13.83 -3.36
C GLY A 41 0.75 -13.97 -4.05
N GLY A 42 1.84 -13.52 -3.42
CA GLY A 42 3.20 -13.65 -3.95
C GLY A 42 3.50 -12.77 -5.16
N VAL A 43 2.59 -11.88 -5.56
CA VAL A 43 2.78 -10.94 -6.67
C VAL A 43 3.92 -9.97 -6.34
N ALA A 44 3.97 -9.44 -5.12
CA ALA A 44 5.05 -8.58 -4.66
C ALA A 44 6.43 -9.25 -4.80
N LYS A 45 6.52 -10.52 -4.38
CA LYS A 45 7.75 -11.31 -4.47
C LYS A 45 8.19 -11.53 -5.92
N ARG A 46 7.26 -11.97 -6.79
CA ARG A 46 7.55 -12.17 -8.23
C ARG A 46 8.05 -10.90 -8.90
N MET A 47 7.50 -9.75 -8.53
CA MET A 47 7.90 -8.47 -9.14
C MET A 47 9.29 -8.02 -8.67
N ILE A 48 9.64 -8.31 -7.42
CA ILE A 48 11.00 -8.08 -6.90
C ILE A 48 11.99 -9.04 -7.56
N ASP A 49 11.66 -10.32 -7.69
CA ASP A 49 12.51 -11.31 -8.37
C ASP A 49 12.77 -10.89 -9.83
N PHE A 50 11.75 -10.35 -10.50
CA PHE A 50 11.88 -9.78 -11.84
C PHE A 50 12.81 -8.56 -11.85
N ALA A 51 12.62 -7.60 -10.93
CA ALA A 51 13.51 -6.45 -10.81
C ALA A 51 14.96 -6.88 -10.55
N ASN A 52 15.16 -7.90 -9.70
CA ASN A 52 16.48 -8.45 -9.39
C ASN A 52 17.08 -9.18 -10.60
N ALA A 53 16.28 -9.86 -11.42
CA ALA A 53 16.76 -10.46 -12.66
C ALA A 53 17.24 -9.42 -13.70
N LEU A 54 16.66 -8.21 -13.69
CA LEU A 54 17.05 -7.13 -14.59
C LEU A 54 18.36 -6.43 -14.17
N VAL A 55 18.50 -6.06 -12.89
CA VAL A 55 19.61 -5.22 -12.41
C VAL A 55 20.52 -5.87 -11.38
N GLY A 56 20.20 -7.07 -10.89
CA GLY A 56 20.95 -7.76 -9.83
C GLY A 56 22.39 -8.13 -10.20
N ARG A 57 22.73 -8.21 -11.50
CA ARG A 57 24.10 -8.51 -11.94
C ARG A 57 25.10 -7.36 -11.73
N PHE A 58 24.60 -6.14 -11.53
CA PHE A 58 25.44 -4.95 -11.45
C PHE A 58 25.92 -4.72 -10.01
N GLN A 59 27.05 -4.04 -9.84
CA GLN A 59 27.53 -3.64 -8.52
C GLN A 59 26.49 -2.73 -7.84
N GLY A 60 25.97 -3.12 -6.69
CA GLY A 60 24.82 -2.44 -6.06
C GLY A 60 23.45 -2.86 -6.61
N GLY A 61 23.39 -3.96 -7.36
CA GLY A 61 22.19 -4.46 -8.04
C GLY A 61 21.01 -4.70 -7.10
N LEU A 62 21.27 -5.04 -5.83
CA LEU A 62 20.24 -5.18 -4.80
C LEU A 62 19.51 -3.85 -4.51
N ALA A 63 20.26 -2.75 -4.41
CA ALA A 63 19.67 -1.43 -4.18
C ALA A 63 18.92 -0.94 -5.43
N MET A 64 19.45 -1.19 -6.62
CA MET A 64 18.78 -0.88 -7.88
C MET A 64 17.49 -1.69 -8.04
N ALA A 65 17.51 -2.97 -7.65
CA ALA A 65 16.35 -3.85 -7.68
C ALA A 65 15.25 -3.37 -6.71
N ALA A 66 15.63 -2.86 -5.53
CA ALA A 66 14.67 -2.24 -4.60
C ALA A 66 13.95 -1.04 -5.23
N VAL A 67 14.71 -0.11 -5.84
CA VAL A 67 14.12 1.09 -6.46
C VAL A 67 13.20 0.70 -7.62
N LEU A 68 13.62 -0.22 -8.48
CA LEU A 68 12.80 -0.71 -9.58
C LEU A 68 11.54 -1.45 -9.09
N ALA A 69 11.66 -2.30 -8.08
CA ALA A 69 10.51 -2.97 -7.49
C ALA A 69 9.52 -1.97 -6.87
N CYS A 70 10.01 -0.96 -6.13
CA CYS A 70 9.19 0.14 -5.64
C CYS A 70 8.50 0.90 -6.77
N ALA A 71 9.20 1.19 -7.86
CA ALA A 71 8.63 1.90 -9.01
C ALA A 71 7.51 1.09 -9.67
N PHE A 72 7.72 -0.20 -9.92
CA PHE A 72 6.67 -1.07 -10.47
C PHE A 72 5.47 -1.20 -9.52
N PHE A 73 5.71 -1.31 -8.21
CA PHE A 73 4.64 -1.46 -7.23
C PHE A 73 3.84 -0.18 -7.09
N ALA A 74 4.50 0.97 -7.08
CA ALA A 74 3.85 2.27 -7.07
C ALA A 74 3.02 2.50 -8.35
N ALA A 75 3.51 2.07 -9.51
CA ALA A 75 2.78 2.19 -10.78
C ALA A 75 1.48 1.36 -10.81
N VAL A 76 1.46 0.20 -10.15
CA VAL A 76 0.28 -0.68 -10.09
C VAL A 76 -0.67 -0.28 -8.95
N SER A 77 -0.12 -0.05 -7.76
CA SER A 77 -0.91 0.13 -6.54
C SER A 77 -1.28 1.59 -6.25
N GLY A 78 -0.60 2.57 -6.86
CA GLY A 78 -0.85 4.00 -6.64
C GLY A 78 -0.71 4.46 -5.18
N SER A 79 -0.06 3.67 -4.33
CA SER A 79 -0.08 3.83 -2.88
C SER A 79 1.30 3.68 -2.25
N SER A 80 1.78 4.78 -1.68
CA SER A 80 3.00 4.84 -0.88
C SER A 80 2.98 3.91 0.34
N PRO A 81 1.96 3.91 1.22
CA PRO A 81 1.96 3.04 2.40
C PRO A 81 1.84 1.55 2.05
N ALA A 82 1.10 1.18 1.01
CA ALA A 82 1.02 -0.22 0.57
C ALA A 82 2.37 -0.70 0.01
N THR A 83 3.05 0.16 -0.75
CA THR A 83 4.38 -0.14 -1.31
C THR A 83 5.41 -0.41 -0.23
N VAL A 84 5.45 0.40 0.83
CA VAL A 84 6.41 0.19 1.95
C VAL A 84 6.16 -1.14 2.66
N VAL A 85 4.90 -1.49 2.93
CA VAL A 85 4.57 -2.76 3.61
C VAL A 85 4.92 -3.96 2.73
N ALA A 86 4.55 -3.94 1.46
CA ALA A 86 4.74 -5.07 0.55
C ALA A 86 6.20 -5.21 0.08
N VAL A 87 6.80 -4.14 -0.42
CA VAL A 87 8.16 -4.16 -0.94
C VAL A 87 9.18 -4.17 0.19
N GLY A 88 8.96 -3.37 1.25
CA GLY A 88 9.89 -3.30 2.38
C GLY A 88 10.05 -4.64 3.10
N SER A 89 8.95 -5.36 3.37
CA SER A 89 9.03 -6.68 4.04
C SER A 89 9.83 -7.71 3.24
N VAL A 90 9.64 -7.76 1.92
CA VAL A 90 10.39 -8.67 1.04
C VAL A 90 11.84 -8.19 0.85
N MET A 91 12.05 -6.88 0.74
CA MET A 91 13.37 -6.30 0.49
C MET A 91 14.29 -6.45 1.70
N VAL A 92 13.78 -6.24 2.92
CA VAL A 92 14.53 -6.49 4.15
C VAL A 92 14.97 -7.96 4.22
N ALA A 93 14.09 -8.90 3.88
CA ALA A 93 14.46 -10.30 3.77
C ALA A 93 15.54 -10.55 2.70
N GLY A 94 15.44 -9.89 1.55
CA GLY A 94 16.44 -9.94 0.47
C GLY A 94 17.81 -9.39 0.87
N MET A 95 17.85 -8.28 1.61
CA MET A 95 19.07 -7.68 2.15
C MET A 95 19.76 -8.61 3.16
N VAL A 96 18.99 -9.16 4.09
CA VAL A 96 19.51 -10.12 5.09
C VAL A 96 20.08 -11.37 4.39
N ASN A 97 19.40 -11.92 3.39
CA ASN A 97 19.89 -13.05 2.61
C ASN A 97 21.17 -12.74 1.83
N SER A 98 21.39 -11.47 1.49
CA SER A 98 22.60 -10.99 0.79
C SER A 98 23.76 -10.67 1.74
N GLY A 99 23.62 -10.99 3.04
CA GLY A 99 24.67 -10.81 4.05
C GLY A 99 24.67 -9.44 4.74
N TYR A 100 23.65 -8.61 4.54
CA TYR A 100 23.52 -7.35 5.28
C TYR A 100 23.12 -7.62 6.73
N THR A 101 23.74 -6.87 7.66
CA THR A 101 23.39 -6.89 9.08
C THR A 101 21.92 -6.52 9.27
N LYS A 102 21.18 -7.35 10.04
CA LYS A 102 19.79 -7.07 10.38
C LYS A 102 19.70 -5.74 11.14
N PRO A 103 18.77 -4.84 10.78
CA PRO A 103 18.44 -3.67 11.59
C PRO A 103 17.72 -4.09 12.88
#